data_AF-N1Q5T8-F1
#
_entry.id   AF-N1Q5T8-F1
#
_cell.length_a   1.000
_cell.length_b   1.000
_cell.length_c   1.000
_cell.angle_alpha   90.00
_cell.angle_beta   90.00
_cell.angle_gamma   90.00
#
_symmetry.space_group_name_H-M   'P 1'
#
loop_
_entity.id
_entity.type
_entity.pdbx_description
1 polymer ?
#
loop_
_entity_poly.entity_id
_entity_poly.type
_entity_poly.pdbx_seq_one_letter_code
_entity_poly.pdbx_strand_id
1 'polypeptide(L)'
;MPVNGNNVDERQYWQSPEPLQLKDHEYDIFQRFVTGVSLWVDLFDPMKHFSTLVPHLALHNEGLMKALLALGARHLSIKPLHTGEASVDRTAAVQYYYETLQYLQSAMRFTSYKNSLELLATVLIVSTYEMIDGAGSGWERHLKGVFWIQRSREINGESGGFEQAIWWAWLRQDVWAAFREHRRCFSFFKPTKPYQNMDIWDMASRVVYILAQAVNYSSQEEKNLGESDLTNRILRANTLLNMLDEWRDGVSIHFSPLPVEGPSNRPFKPLWIHPSAFGVSIQMYCMARILLLIHQPSAGGYMEYLARDKVITECIDTIGGAAMKLTDDASRLMSTQCLYAAGLFCTDNDKREHIAELIRDHQGHTGWPVNTDLAEELRSEWSKQKPSG
;
A
#
# COMPACT_ATOMS: atom_id res chain seq x y z
N MET A 1 45.78 24.92 -22.91
CA MET A 1 44.38 25.35 -22.70
C MET A 1 43.52 24.10 -22.78
N PRO A 2 42.75 23.73 -21.75
CA PRO A 2 41.86 22.60 -21.87
C PRO A 2 40.68 22.97 -22.77
N VAL A 3 40.31 22.02 -23.62
CA VAL A 3 39.18 22.09 -24.53
C VAL A 3 37.90 22.18 -23.70
N ASN A 4 37.16 23.27 -23.87
CA ASN A 4 35.79 23.42 -23.37
C ASN A 4 34.93 22.29 -23.95
N GLY A 5 34.73 21.22 -23.18
CA GLY A 5 33.66 20.27 -23.43
C GLY A 5 32.34 20.97 -23.14
N ASN A 6 31.57 21.28 -24.19
CA ASN A 6 30.17 21.65 -24.04
C ASN A 6 29.45 20.49 -23.33
N ASN A 7 29.28 20.59 -22.02
CA ASN A 7 28.50 19.64 -21.25
C ASN A 7 27.03 19.93 -21.56
N VAL A 8 26.55 19.38 -22.68
CA VAL A 8 25.16 19.50 -23.13
C VAL A 8 24.27 18.94 -22.02
N ASP A 9 23.37 19.76 -21.48
CA ASP A 9 22.42 19.30 -20.48
C ASP A 9 21.51 18.24 -21.11
N GLU A 10 21.69 16.98 -20.69
CA GLU A 10 20.93 15.84 -21.18
C GLU A 10 19.42 16.01 -20.97
N ARG A 11 18.97 16.88 -20.04
CA ARG A 11 17.55 17.14 -19.79
C ARG A 11 16.81 17.57 -21.04
N GLN A 12 17.44 18.29 -21.96
CA GLN A 12 16.80 18.71 -23.21
C GLN A 12 16.30 17.53 -24.09
N TYR A 13 16.80 16.30 -23.86
CA TYR A 13 16.41 15.10 -24.63
C TYR A 13 15.17 14.38 -24.09
N TRP A 14 14.74 14.69 -22.87
CA TRP A 14 13.63 14.00 -22.21
C TRP A 14 12.70 14.94 -21.42
N GLN A 15 13.07 16.20 -21.28
CA GLN A 15 12.25 17.23 -20.67
C GLN A 15 11.78 18.21 -21.75
N SER A 16 10.46 18.34 -21.89
CA SER A 16 9.86 19.31 -22.81
C SER A 16 10.13 20.74 -22.31
N PRO A 17 10.62 21.66 -23.17
CA PRO A 17 10.86 23.05 -22.77
C PRO A 17 9.56 23.80 -22.49
N GLU A 18 8.49 23.45 -23.21
CA GLU A 18 7.15 24.02 -23.01
C GLU A 18 6.23 22.99 -22.35
N PRO A 19 5.27 23.41 -21.51
CA PRO A 19 4.27 22.51 -20.95
C PRO A 19 3.45 21.80 -22.04
N LEU A 20 3.36 20.47 -21.94
CA LEU A 20 2.49 19.64 -22.76
C LEU A 20 1.03 20.06 -22.54
N GLN A 21 0.29 20.26 -23.63
CA GLN A 21 -1.14 20.54 -23.57
C GLN A 21 -1.93 19.23 -23.58
N LEU A 22 -2.84 19.07 -22.63
CA LEU A 22 -3.79 17.96 -22.61
C LEU A 22 -4.72 18.07 -23.81
N LYS A 23 -4.93 16.95 -24.53
CA LYS A 23 -5.98 16.86 -25.54
C LYS A 23 -7.34 16.80 -24.87
N ASP A 24 -8.39 17.16 -25.58
CA ASP A 24 -9.76 17.17 -25.05
C ASP A 24 -10.16 15.83 -24.40
N HIS A 25 -9.80 14.70 -25.03
CA HIS A 25 -10.11 13.37 -24.50
C HIS A 25 -9.20 12.93 -23.33
N GLU A 26 -8.10 13.65 -23.08
CA GLU A 26 -7.15 13.36 -21.99
C GLU A 26 -7.55 14.06 -20.69
N TYR A 27 -8.38 15.10 -20.76
CA TYR A 27 -8.74 15.92 -19.61
C TYR A 27 -9.39 15.09 -18.48
N ASP A 28 -10.47 14.35 -18.77
CA ASP A 28 -11.18 13.56 -17.74
C ASP A 28 -10.30 12.44 -17.17
N ILE A 29 -9.45 11.86 -18.00
CA ILE A 29 -8.48 10.83 -17.62
C ILE A 29 -7.45 11.40 -16.65
N PHE A 30 -6.86 12.55 -17.00
CA PHE A 30 -5.89 13.24 -16.18
C PHE A 30 -6.53 13.73 -14.88
N GLN A 31 -7.73 14.30 -14.94
CA GLN A 31 -8.48 14.72 -13.76
C GLN A 31 -8.77 13.54 -12.83
N ARG A 32 -9.13 12.36 -13.36
CA ARG A 32 -9.31 11.14 -12.55
C ARG A 32 -8.05 10.78 -11.79
N PHE A 33 -6.88 10.85 -12.45
CA PHE A 33 -5.62 10.62 -11.76
C PHE A 33 -5.42 11.67 -10.65
N VAL A 34 -5.44 12.96 -11.00
CA VAL A 34 -5.07 14.07 -10.10
C VAL A 34 -5.95 14.14 -8.85
N THR A 35 -7.26 13.95 -9.00
CA THR A 35 -8.25 14.16 -7.93
C THR A 35 -8.75 12.85 -7.29
N GLY A 36 -8.33 11.70 -7.81
CA GLY A 36 -8.79 10.39 -7.37
C GLY A 36 -7.61 9.48 -7.04
N VAL A 37 -7.05 8.83 -8.07
CA VAL A 37 -6.11 7.72 -7.88
C VAL A 37 -4.78 8.15 -7.23
N SER A 38 -4.33 9.38 -7.49
CA SER A 38 -3.15 9.97 -6.83
C SER A 38 -3.26 9.94 -5.30
N LEU A 39 -4.47 10.11 -4.76
CA LEU A 39 -4.73 10.16 -3.32
C LEU A 39 -4.45 8.82 -2.64
N TRP A 40 -4.51 7.71 -3.37
CA TRP A 40 -4.16 6.39 -2.85
C TRP A 40 -2.67 6.31 -2.53
N VAL A 41 -1.86 6.90 -3.41
CA VAL A 41 -0.41 7.05 -3.25
C VAL A 41 -0.12 8.06 -2.15
N ASP A 42 -0.87 9.17 -2.09
CA ASP A 42 -0.68 10.25 -1.12
C ASP A 42 -1.21 9.98 0.30
N LEU A 43 -1.85 8.83 0.58
CA LEU A 43 -2.56 8.59 1.85
C LEU A 43 -1.71 8.90 3.11
N PHE A 44 -0.41 8.61 3.07
CA PHE A 44 0.54 8.84 4.17
C PHE A 44 1.48 10.04 3.92
N ASP A 45 1.27 10.76 2.81
CA ASP A 45 2.08 11.90 2.42
C ASP A 45 1.37 13.22 2.75
N PRO A 46 1.79 13.95 3.79
CA PRO A 46 1.14 15.20 4.18
C PRO A 46 1.23 16.29 3.09
N MET A 47 2.23 16.22 2.20
CA MET A 47 2.42 17.16 1.10
C MET A 47 1.64 16.76 -0.16
N LYS A 48 1.11 15.54 -0.19
CA LYS A 48 0.32 14.99 -1.29
C LYS A 48 0.98 15.18 -2.65
N HIS A 49 2.23 14.75 -2.77
CA HIS A 49 3.05 15.05 -3.95
C HIS A 49 2.44 14.46 -5.24
N PHE A 50 1.73 13.34 -5.21
CA PHE A 50 1.14 12.73 -6.41
C PHE A 50 -0.07 13.51 -6.96
N SER A 51 -0.83 14.19 -6.09
CA SER A 51 -1.95 15.05 -6.50
C SER A 51 -1.53 16.50 -6.75
N THR A 52 -0.35 16.92 -6.27
CA THR A 52 0.10 18.33 -6.38
C THR A 52 1.32 18.49 -7.29
N LEU A 53 2.46 17.86 -6.98
CA LEU A 53 3.73 18.03 -7.71
C LEU A 53 3.79 17.20 -9.00
N VAL A 54 3.45 15.92 -8.94
CA VAL A 54 3.57 14.97 -10.06
C VAL A 54 2.81 15.40 -11.32
N PRO A 55 1.59 15.98 -11.23
CA PRO A 55 0.89 16.50 -12.41
C PRO A 55 1.69 17.60 -13.13
N HIS A 56 2.41 18.46 -12.40
CA HIS A 56 3.26 19.49 -12.99
C HIS A 56 4.54 18.92 -13.62
N LEU A 57 5.15 17.91 -12.98
CA LEU A 57 6.27 17.17 -13.58
C LEU A 57 5.86 16.51 -14.90
N ALA A 58 4.64 15.95 -14.95
CA ALA A 58 4.10 15.29 -16.13
C ALA A 58 3.95 16.24 -17.33
N LEU A 59 3.62 17.51 -17.10
CA LEU A 59 3.52 18.51 -18.16
C LEU A 59 4.87 18.75 -18.88
N HIS A 60 5.99 18.34 -18.30
CA HIS A 60 7.31 18.45 -18.93
C HIS A 60 7.93 17.10 -19.30
N ASN A 61 7.23 15.98 -19.11
CA ASN A 61 7.77 14.64 -19.41
C ASN A 61 6.69 13.74 -20.01
N GLU A 62 6.86 13.40 -21.29
CA GLU A 62 5.87 12.64 -22.06
C GLU A 62 5.62 11.24 -21.48
N GLY A 63 6.66 10.55 -21.01
CA GLY A 63 6.53 9.23 -20.39
C GLY A 63 5.74 9.27 -19.10
N LEU A 64 6.01 10.24 -18.24
CA LEU A 64 5.26 10.43 -17.00
C LEU A 64 3.80 10.80 -17.29
N MET A 65 3.54 11.72 -18.24
CA MET A 65 2.18 12.06 -18.67
C MET A 65 1.41 10.81 -19.11
N LYS A 66 2.01 9.99 -19.97
CA LYS A 66 1.41 8.73 -20.43
C LYS A 66 1.17 7.76 -19.28
N ALA A 67 2.06 7.68 -18.30
CA ALA A 67 1.85 6.85 -17.12
C ALA A 67 0.61 7.31 -16.31
N LEU A 68 0.45 8.63 -16.15
CA LEU A 68 -0.71 9.20 -15.45
C LEU A 68 -2.00 8.87 -16.20
N LEU A 69 -1.99 9.06 -17.52
CA LEU A 69 -3.12 8.76 -18.39
C LEU A 69 -3.45 7.26 -18.41
N ALA A 70 -2.45 6.39 -18.43
CA ALA A 70 -2.65 4.94 -18.36
C ALA A 70 -3.37 4.54 -17.07
N LEU A 71 -2.90 5.03 -15.93
CA LEU A 71 -3.50 4.74 -14.63
C LEU A 71 -4.91 5.34 -14.49
N GLY A 72 -5.09 6.59 -14.88
CA GLY A 72 -6.40 7.26 -14.89
C GLY A 72 -7.41 6.54 -15.79
N ALA A 73 -7.01 6.17 -17.01
CA ALA A 73 -7.86 5.51 -17.98
C ALA A 73 -8.21 4.10 -17.50
N ARG A 74 -7.24 3.40 -16.89
CA ARG A 74 -7.51 2.08 -16.32
C ARG A 74 -8.53 2.18 -15.21
N HIS A 75 -8.37 3.14 -14.30
CA HIS A 75 -9.33 3.33 -13.22
C HIS A 75 -10.72 3.71 -13.74
N LEU A 76 -10.82 4.61 -14.73
CA LEU A 76 -12.11 4.94 -15.38
C LEU A 76 -12.76 3.75 -16.08
N SER A 77 -11.98 2.84 -16.67
CA SER A 77 -12.50 1.62 -17.29
C SER A 77 -13.17 0.67 -16.28
N ILE A 78 -12.78 0.75 -15.00
CA ILE A 78 -13.30 -0.05 -13.89
C ILE A 78 -14.43 0.70 -13.17
N LYS A 79 -14.22 1.99 -12.91
CA LYS A 79 -15.13 2.88 -12.19
C LYS A 79 -15.35 4.18 -12.98
N PRO A 80 -16.40 4.23 -13.82
CA PRO A 80 -16.79 5.44 -14.54
C PRO A 80 -17.09 6.62 -13.60
N LEU A 81 -17.06 7.85 -14.13
CA LEU A 81 -17.38 9.07 -13.36
C LEU A 81 -18.85 9.11 -12.96
N HIS A 82 -19.74 8.79 -13.91
CA HIS A 82 -21.17 8.78 -13.67
C HIS A 82 -21.79 7.40 -13.96
N THR A 83 -22.78 7.04 -13.15
CA THR A 83 -23.52 5.78 -13.32
C THR A 83 -24.26 5.81 -14.66
N GLY A 84 -23.95 4.86 -15.54
CA GLY A 84 -24.58 4.77 -16.87
C GLY A 84 -23.77 5.38 -18.02
N GLU A 85 -22.61 5.99 -17.76
CA GLU A 85 -21.66 6.35 -18.82
C GLU A 85 -20.98 5.11 -19.41
N ALA A 86 -20.65 5.18 -20.70
CA ALA A 86 -19.78 4.19 -21.32
C ALA A 86 -18.42 4.24 -20.61
N SER A 87 -17.93 3.08 -20.18
CA SER A 87 -16.59 3.00 -19.59
C SER A 87 -15.55 3.44 -20.62
N VAL A 88 -14.51 4.12 -20.16
CA VAL A 88 -13.33 4.37 -20.99
C VAL A 88 -12.81 3.02 -21.48
N ASP A 89 -12.58 2.90 -22.78
CA ASP A 89 -12.08 1.66 -23.36
C ASP A 89 -10.73 1.30 -22.71
N ARG A 90 -10.66 0.08 -22.15
CA ARG A 90 -9.43 -0.49 -21.59
C ARG A 90 -8.28 -0.43 -22.59
N THR A 91 -8.57 -0.47 -23.89
CA THR A 91 -7.58 -0.34 -24.97
C THR A 91 -6.76 0.95 -24.86
N ALA A 92 -7.39 2.08 -24.47
CA ALA A 92 -6.68 3.35 -24.29
C ALA A 92 -5.68 3.28 -23.13
N ALA A 93 -6.09 2.67 -22.00
CA ALA A 93 -5.21 2.48 -20.84
C ALA A 93 -3.99 1.62 -21.19
N VAL A 94 -4.21 0.52 -21.92
CA VAL A 94 -3.16 -0.38 -22.40
C VAL A 94 -2.22 0.33 -23.36
N GLN A 95 -2.74 1.16 -24.27
CA GLN A 95 -1.92 1.94 -25.20
C GLN A 95 -0.99 2.90 -24.44
N TYR A 96 -1.52 3.74 -23.55
CA TYR A 96 -0.72 4.67 -22.76
C TYR A 96 0.33 3.93 -21.90
N TYR A 97 -0.04 2.77 -21.35
CA TYR A 97 0.89 1.92 -20.61
C TYR A 97 2.06 1.45 -21.49
N TYR A 98 1.80 0.92 -22.69
CA TYR A 98 2.87 0.48 -23.61
C TYR A 98 3.76 1.64 -24.05
N GLU A 99 3.17 2.79 -24.38
CA GLU A 99 3.94 3.97 -24.77
C GLU A 99 4.83 4.49 -23.61
N THR A 100 4.35 4.39 -22.36
CA THR A 100 5.16 4.67 -21.17
C THR A 100 6.39 3.76 -21.09
N LEU A 101 6.21 2.45 -21.32
CA LEU A 101 7.33 1.51 -21.29
C LEU A 101 8.34 1.77 -22.42
N GLN A 102 7.87 2.09 -23.62
CA GLN A 102 8.75 2.47 -24.75
C GLN A 102 9.54 3.76 -24.46
N TYR A 103 8.88 4.73 -23.83
CA TYR A 103 9.53 5.95 -23.37
C TYR A 103 10.63 5.63 -22.35
N LEU A 104 10.33 4.82 -21.33
CA LEU A 104 11.31 4.41 -20.32
C LEU A 104 12.51 3.71 -20.95
N GLN A 105 12.30 2.78 -21.90
CA GLN A 105 13.38 2.11 -22.63
C GLN A 105 14.33 3.10 -23.33
N SER A 106 13.79 4.19 -23.86
CA SER A 106 14.56 5.22 -24.56
C SER A 106 15.23 6.21 -23.60
N ALA A 107 14.50 6.72 -22.60
CA ALA A 107 14.96 7.76 -21.69
C ALA A 107 16.00 7.25 -20.68
N MET A 108 15.93 5.95 -20.32
CA MET A 108 16.89 5.32 -19.39
C MET A 108 18.33 5.25 -19.93
N ARG A 109 18.63 5.70 -21.15
CA ARG A 109 20.02 5.89 -21.60
C ARG A 109 20.68 7.13 -20.98
N PHE A 110 19.91 8.12 -20.57
CA PHE A 110 20.41 9.39 -20.03
C PHE A 110 20.63 9.31 -18.52
N THR A 111 21.77 9.79 -18.05
CA THR A 111 22.13 9.76 -16.62
C THR A 111 21.29 10.76 -15.81
N SER A 112 21.01 11.92 -16.40
CA SER A 112 20.10 12.92 -15.86
C SER A 112 18.69 12.36 -15.59
N TYR A 113 18.15 11.53 -16.49
CA TYR A 113 16.83 10.91 -16.32
C TYR A 113 16.83 9.83 -15.23
N LYS A 114 17.89 9.00 -15.15
CA LYS A 114 18.05 7.99 -14.06
C LYS A 114 17.98 8.60 -12.66
N ASN A 115 18.42 9.85 -12.53
CA ASN A 115 18.45 10.58 -11.26
C ASN A 115 17.29 11.59 -11.12
N SER A 116 16.29 11.53 -12.01
CA SER A 116 15.17 12.48 -12.04
C SER A 116 14.03 12.10 -11.07
N LEU A 117 13.15 13.05 -10.76
CA LEU A 117 11.93 12.78 -9.99
C LEU A 117 10.87 12.12 -10.88
N GLU A 118 10.89 12.45 -12.17
CA GLU A 118 10.02 11.94 -13.21
C GLU A 118 10.14 10.43 -13.34
N LEU A 119 11.36 9.89 -13.30
CA LEU A 119 11.56 8.44 -13.30
C LEU A 119 10.92 7.79 -12.05
N LEU A 120 11.18 8.33 -10.86
CA LEU A 120 10.66 7.76 -9.62
C LEU A 120 9.12 7.77 -9.59
N ALA A 121 8.51 8.88 -10.02
CA ALA A 121 7.06 8.99 -10.16
C ALA A 121 6.53 7.98 -11.18
N THR A 122 7.14 7.94 -12.36
CA THR A 122 6.71 7.06 -13.47
C THR A 122 6.70 5.60 -13.03
N VAL A 123 7.78 5.11 -12.43
CA VAL A 123 7.87 3.68 -12.06
C VAL A 123 6.89 3.31 -10.93
N LEU A 124 6.60 4.21 -9.99
CA LEU A 124 5.59 3.97 -8.96
C LEU A 124 4.16 4.01 -9.52
N ILE A 125 3.87 4.87 -10.49
CA ILE A 125 2.58 4.94 -11.17
C ILE A 125 2.35 3.69 -12.03
N VAL A 126 3.37 3.23 -12.76
CA VAL A 126 3.33 1.94 -13.49
C VAL A 126 3.08 0.78 -12.53
N SER A 127 3.76 0.76 -11.36
CA SER A 127 3.52 -0.26 -10.32
C SER A 127 2.06 -0.25 -9.82
N THR A 128 1.50 0.95 -9.64
CA THR A 128 0.10 1.13 -9.22
C THR A 128 -0.87 0.69 -10.32
N TYR A 129 -0.56 0.94 -11.59
CA TYR A 129 -1.32 0.43 -12.73
C TYR A 129 -1.36 -1.10 -12.71
N GLU A 130 -0.22 -1.77 -12.55
CA GLU A 130 -0.13 -3.24 -12.56
C GLU A 130 -0.85 -3.87 -11.36
N MET A 131 -0.79 -3.21 -10.20
CA MET A 131 -1.56 -3.57 -9.01
C MET A 131 -3.07 -3.54 -9.30
N ILE A 132 -3.54 -2.51 -10.02
CA ILE A 132 -4.95 -2.36 -10.39
C ILE A 132 -5.36 -3.33 -11.49
N ASP A 133 -4.55 -3.47 -12.53
CA ASP A 133 -4.85 -4.34 -13.67
C ASP A 133 -4.84 -5.83 -13.29
N GLY A 134 -4.23 -6.17 -12.15
CA GLY A 134 -4.13 -7.53 -11.65
C GLY A 134 -3.08 -8.34 -12.41
N ALA A 135 -1.91 -7.74 -12.66
CA ALA A 135 -0.83 -8.33 -13.45
C ALA A 135 -0.13 -9.55 -12.81
N GLY A 136 -0.55 -9.97 -11.60
CA GLY A 136 0.00 -11.14 -10.90
C GLY A 136 1.52 -11.06 -10.75
N SER A 137 2.24 -12.09 -11.20
CA SER A 137 3.71 -12.16 -11.14
C SER A 137 4.44 -11.06 -11.93
N GLY A 138 3.75 -10.38 -12.85
CA GLY A 138 4.28 -9.18 -13.51
C GLY A 138 4.52 -8.04 -12.51
N TRP A 139 3.56 -7.83 -11.62
CA TRP A 139 3.60 -6.77 -10.61
C TRP A 139 4.75 -6.96 -9.62
N GLU A 140 4.98 -8.19 -9.15
CA GLU A 140 6.12 -8.52 -8.28
C GLU A 140 7.47 -8.15 -8.92
N ARG A 141 7.66 -8.53 -10.20
CA ARG A 141 8.90 -8.23 -10.93
C ARG A 141 9.13 -6.73 -11.03
N HIS A 142 8.07 -5.96 -11.29
CA HIS A 142 8.16 -4.51 -11.37
C HIS A 142 8.45 -3.88 -10.01
N LEU A 143 7.78 -4.31 -8.94
CA LEU A 143 8.07 -3.89 -7.56
C LEU A 143 9.54 -4.08 -7.19
N LYS A 144 10.12 -5.23 -7.58
CA LYS A 144 11.56 -5.49 -7.41
C LYS A 144 12.42 -4.54 -8.23
N GLY A 145 12.01 -4.17 -9.44
CA GLY A 145 12.66 -3.15 -10.25
C GLY A 145 12.65 -1.77 -9.58
N VAL A 146 11.49 -1.34 -9.09
CA VAL A 146 11.33 -0.07 -8.34
C VAL A 146 12.23 -0.03 -7.11
N PHE A 147 12.33 -1.15 -6.38
CA PHE A 147 13.27 -1.30 -5.27
C PHE A 147 14.72 -1.01 -5.68
N TRP A 148 15.20 -1.64 -6.76
CA TRP A 148 16.59 -1.46 -7.22
C TRP A 148 16.89 -0.03 -7.69
N ILE A 149 15.92 0.65 -8.31
CA ILE A 149 16.04 2.06 -8.71
C ILE A 149 16.19 2.96 -7.49
N GLN A 150 15.34 2.79 -6.47
CA GLN A 150 15.45 3.57 -5.24
C GLN A 150 16.75 3.26 -4.50
N ARG A 151 17.13 1.98 -4.43
CA ARG A 151 18.33 1.54 -3.73
C ARG A 151 19.62 2.08 -4.34
N SER A 152 19.72 2.14 -5.67
CA SER A 152 20.91 2.66 -6.36
C SER A 152 21.12 4.16 -6.12
N ARG A 153 20.07 4.86 -5.68
CA ARG A 153 20.07 6.28 -5.27
C ARG A 153 20.04 6.49 -3.77
N GLU A 154 20.15 5.42 -2.98
CA GLU A 154 20.10 5.43 -1.52
C GLU A 154 18.79 5.99 -0.92
N ILE A 155 17.71 5.98 -1.70
CA ILE A 155 16.39 6.44 -1.28
C ILE A 155 15.80 5.48 -0.26
N ASN A 156 15.30 6.02 0.85
CA ASN A 156 14.72 5.26 1.94
C ASN A 156 13.63 6.07 2.69
N GLY A 157 13.03 5.44 3.70
CA GLY A 157 11.92 6.03 4.47
C GLY A 157 12.28 7.28 5.30
N GLU A 158 13.55 7.69 5.32
CA GLU A 158 14.06 8.88 6.01
C GLU A 158 14.73 9.89 5.06
N SER A 159 14.60 9.72 3.74
CA SER A 159 15.21 10.62 2.73
C SER A 159 14.62 12.04 2.70
N GLY A 160 13.47 12.29 3.34
CA GLY A 160 12.75 13.56 3.24
C GLY A 160 12.03 13.76 1.90
N GLY A 161 11.11 14.73 1.89
CA GLY A 161 10.43 15.21 0.68
C GLY A 161 9.80 14.11 -0.18
N PHE A 162 9.89 14.29 -1.49
CA PHE A 162 9.26 13.40 -2.46
C PHE A 162 9.86 11.98 -2.49
N GLU A 163 11.19 11.86 -2.28
CA GLU A 163 11.86 10.56 -2.28
C GLU A 163 11.38 9.67 -1.13
N GLN A 164 11.21 10.24 0.08
CA GLN A 164 10.61 9.54 1.20
C GLN A 164 9.14 9.15 0.94
N ALA A 165 8.34 10.05 0.35
CA ALA A 165 6.94 9.77 0.04
C ALA A 165 6.79 8.58 -0.92
N ILE A 166 7.60 8.55 -1.98
CA ILE A 166 7.65 7.42 -2.93
C ILE A 166 8.04 6.13 -2.23
N TRP A 167 9.04 6.18 -1.36
CA TRP A 167 9.53 4.99 -0.67
C TRP A 167 8.45 4.35 0.20
N TRP A 168 7.72 5.16 0.97
CA TRP A 168 6.61 4.67 1.81
C TRP A 168 5.41 4.18 0.98
N ALA A 169 5.11 4.82 -0.15
CA ALA A 169 4.08 4.34 -1.07
C ALA A 169 4.44 3.01 -1.72
N TRP A 170 5.70 2.85 -2.16
CA TRP A 170 6.22 1.59 -2.69
C TRP A 170 6.19 0.49 -1.63
N LEU A 171 6.64 0.77 -0.39
CA LEU A 171 6.66 -0.24 0.66
C LEU A 171 5.25 -0.77 0.97
N ARG A 172 4.22 0.10 0.97
CA ARG A 172 2.82 -0.34 1.15
C ARG A 172 2.37 -1.33 0.07
N GLN A 173 2.79 -1.13 -1.18
CA GLN A 173 2.52 -2.09 -2.27
C GLN A 173 3.23 -3.41 -2.04
N ASP A 174 4.53 -3.38 -1.72
CA ASP A 174 5.32 -4.58 -1.50
C ASP A 174 4.89 -5.37 -0.26
N VAL A 175 4.42 -4.69 0.81
CA VAL A 175 3.84 -5.34 1.99
C VAL A 175 2.66 -6.22 1.61
N TRP A 176 1.74 -5.73 0.78
CA TRP A 176 0.60 -6.51 0.31
C TRP A 176 1.03 -7.69 -0.56
N ALA A 177 1.90 -7.44 -1.55
CA ALA A 177 2.40 -8.47 -2.44
C ALA A 177 3.13 -9.57 -1.66
N ALA A 178 4.05 -9.20 -0.77
CA ALA A 178 4.83 -10.12 0.05
C ALA A 178 3.95 -10.96 0.98
N PHE A 179 2.93 -10.35 1.58
CA PHE A 179 1.96 -11.05 2.40
C PHE A 179 1.20 -12.13 1.62
N ARG A 180 0.68 -11.77 0.44
CA ARG A 180 -0.07 -12.67 -0.45
C ARG A 180 0.78 -13.81 -1.01
N GLU A 181 2.05 -13.55 -1.30
CA GLU A 181 2.98 -14.51 -1.89
C GLU A 181 3.81 -15.27 -0.83
N HIS A 182 3.56 -15.02 0.46
CA HIS A 182 4.29 -15.61 1.59
C HIS A 182 5.82 -15.43 1.51
N ARG A 183 6.26 -14.32 0.92
CA ARG A 183 7.69 -13.95 0.80
C ARG A 183 8.02 -12.80 1.74
N ARG A 184 9.31 -12.45 1.78
CA ARG A 184 9.77 -11.23 2.44
C ARG A 184 9.50 -10.03 1.54
N CYS A 185 9.29 -8.87 2.16
CA CYS A 185 9.42 -7.58 1.49
C CYS A 185 10.87 -7.41 1.00
N PHE A 186 11.06 -6.72 -0.12
CA PHE A 186 12.37 -6.50 -0.72
C PHE A 186 13.27 -5.57 0.11
N SER A 187 12.67 -4.73 0.95
CA SER A 187 13.42 -3.77 1.77
C SER A 187 14.17 -4.42 2.92
N PHE A 188 15.43 -4.00 3.09
CA PHE A 188 16.25 -4.23 4.28
C PHE A 188 16.53 -2.94 5.08
N PHE A 189 15.80 -1.86 4.78
CA PHE A 189 15.90 -0.60 5.50
C PHE A 189 15.59 -0.79 6.99
N LYS A 190 16.28 -0.04 7.84
CA LYS A 190 16.05 0.02 9.28
C LYS A 190 15.94 1.50 9.66
N PRO A 191 14.77 2.00 10.10
CA PRO A 191 14.62 3.41 10.37
C PRO A 191 15.35 3.80 11.66
N THR A 192 16.12 4.88 11.58
CA THR A 192 17.06 5.35 12.61
C THR A 192 16.52 6.52 13.43
N LYS A 193 15.48 7.20 12.93
CA LYS A 193 14.85 8.34 13.58
C LYS A 193 14.23 7.89 14.92
N PRO A 194 14.60 8.49 16.07
CA PRO A 194 14.04 8.12 17.36
C PRO A 194 12.61 8.66 17.50
N TYR A 195 11.76 7.96 18.28
CA TYR A 195 10.35 8.32 18.50
C TYR A 195 10.14 9.77 18.97
N GLN A 196 11.02 10.28 19.84
CA GLN A 196 10.95 11.66 20.34
C GLN A 196 11.10 12.74 19.26
N ASN A 197 11.67 12.39 18.10
CA ASN A 197 11.86 13.30 16.97
C ASN A 197 10.83 13.06 15.85
N MET A 198 9.88 12.15 16.04
CA MET A 198 8.83 11.85 15.06
C MET A 198 7.65 12.79 15.22
N ASP A 199 7.17 13.31 14.10
CA ASP A 199 5.84 13.92 14.03
C ASP A 199 4.76 12.84 13.86
N ILE A 200 3.50 13.28 13.77
CA ILE A 200 2.35 12.38 13.64
C ILE A 200 2.34 11.58 12.32
N TRP A 201 2.94 12.10 11.25
CA TRP A 201 3.02 11.45 9.94
C TRP A 201 4.21 10.48 9.85
N ASP A 202 5.31 10.79 10.54
CA ASP A 202 6.39 9.84 10.82
C ASP A 202 5.84 8.64 11.60
N MET A 203 5.03 8.88 12.64
CA MET A 203 4.37 7.82 13.42
C MET A 203 3.42 7.00 12.54
N ALA A 204 2.62 7.65 11.69
CA ALA A 204 1.75 6.97 10.75
C ALA A 204 2.53 6.08 9.77
N SER A 205 3.69 6.54 9.29
CA SER A 205 4.56 5.78 8.38
C SER A 205 5.33 4.66 9.09
N ARG A 206 5.75 4.88 10.35
CA ARG A 206 6.53 3.93 11.15
C ARG A 206 5.82 2.59 11.30
N VAL A 207 4.49 2.55 11.43
CA VAL A 207 3.74 1.28 11.53
C VAL A 207 3.78 0.47 10.23
N VAL A 208 3.92 1.10 9.06
CA VAL A 208 4.09 0.40 7.78
C VAL A 208 5.38 -0.42 7.81
N TYR A 209 6.46 0.14 8.38
CA TYR A 209 7.72 -0.59 8.56
C TYR A 209 7.55 -1.78 9.51
N ILE A 210 6.87 -1.58 10.64
CA ILE A 210 6.65 -2.66 11.62
C ILE A 210 5.79 -3.78 11.01
N LEU A 211 4.74 -3.42 10.26
CA LEU A 211 3.93 -4.36 9.49
C LEU A 211 4.77 -5.12 8.44
N ALA A 212 5.68 -4.45 7.73
CA ALA A 212 6.61 -5.12 6.81
C ALA A 212 7.50 -6.14 7.54
N GLN A 213 7.94 -5.84 8.77
CA GLN A 213 8.69 -6.81 9.57
C GLN A 213 7.82 -7.99 10.05
N ALA A 214 6.56 -7.75 10.39
CA ALA A 214 5.61 -8.82 10.71
C ALA A 214 5.35 -9.73 9.50
N VAL A 215 5.13 -9.16 8.31
CA VAL A 215 5.02 -9.91 7.04
C VAL A 215 6.29 -10.72 6.77
N ASN A 216 7.47 -10.12 6.95
CA ASN A 216 8.73 -10.84 6.84
C ASN A 216 8.79 -12.04 7.79
N TYR A 217 8.42 -11.87 9.05
CA TYR A 217 8.38 -12.95 10.06
C TYR A 217 7.42 -14.09 9.70
N SER A 218 6.32 -13.77 9.02
CA SER A 218 5.31 -14.72 8.54
C SER A 218 5.67 -15.40 7.22
N SER A 219 6.78 -15.03 6.57
CA SER A 219 7.19 -15.60 5.28
C SER A 219 7.57 -17.07 5.40
N GLN A 220 7.51 -17.79 4.27
CA GLN A 220 7.90 -19.20 4.21
C GLN A 220 9.38 -19.40 4.56
N GLU A 221 10.25 -18.49 4.12
CA GLU A 221 11.68 -18.50 4.43
C GLU A 221 11.90 -18.43 5.96
N GLU A 222 11.25 -17.49 6.65
CA GLU A 222 11.39 -17.35 8.11
C GLU A 222 10.79 -18.52 8.86
N LYS A 223 9.67 -19.08 8.39
CA LYS A 223 9.08 -20.31 8.94
C LYS A 223 10.09 -21.45 8.89
N ASN A 224 10.65 -21.72 7.72
CA ASN A 224 11.63 -22.80 7.51
C ASN A 224 12.90 -22.59 8.36
N LEU A 225 13.43 -21.37 8.42
CA LEU A 225 14.60 -21.06 9.26
C LEU A 225 14.31 -21.21 10.75
N GLY A 226 13.09 -20.90 11.19
CA GLY A 226 12.71 -20.97 12.59
C GLY A 226 12.32 -22.36 13.09
N GLU A 227 12.12 -23.34 12.20
CA GLU A 227 11.90 -24.74 12.59
C GLU A 227 13.13 -25.36 13.26
N SER A 228 14.33 -24.95 12.84
CA SER A 228 15.59 -25.41 13.43
C SER A 228 16.00 -24.63 14.68
N ASP A 229 15.41 -23.45 14.91
CA ASP A 229 15.73 -22.57 16.04
C ASP A 229 14.48 -21.84 16.57
N LEU A 230 13.65 -22.60 17.29
CA LEU A 230 12.42 -22.11 17.92
C LEU A 230 12.69 -20.97 18.92
N THR A 231 13.82 -21.03 19.64
CA THR A 231 14.17 -20.02 20.65
C THR A 231 14.40 -18.66 20.00
N ASN A 232 15.21 -18.59 18.94
CA ASN A 232 15.41 -17.35 18.21
C ASN A 232 14.14 -16.88 17.50
N ARG A 233 13.30 -17.81 17.01
CA ARG A 233 11.99 -17.47 16.42
C ARG A 233 11.05 -16.81 17.44
N ILE A 234 11.00 -17.30 18.68
CA ILE A 234 10.22 -16.72 19.78
C ILE A 234 10.79 -15.36 20.19
N LEU A 235 12.12 -15.26 20.36
CA LEU A 235 12.78 -14.00 20.73
C LEU A 235 12.49 -12.91 19.69
N ARG A 236 12.58 -13.24 18.39
CA ARG A 236 12.27 -12.30 17.32
C ARG A 236 10.81 -11.85 17.32
N ALA A 237 9.86 -12.74 17.57
CA ALA A 237 8.46 -12.34 17.73
C ALA A 237 8.28 -11.37 18.88
N ASN A 238 8.88 -11.65 20.05
CA ASN A 238 8.82 -10.78 21.21
C ASN A 238 9.43 -9.39 20.92
N THR A 239 10.55 -9.32 20.19
CA THR A 239 11.13 -8.04 19.76
C THR A 239 10.15 -7.25 18.89
N LEU A 240 9.48 -7.90 17.93
CA LEU A 240 8.52 -7.23 17.05
C LEU A 240 7.23 -6.82 17.79
N LEU A 241 6.77 -7.63 18.76
CA LEU A 241 5.64 -7.28 19.62
C LEU A 241 5.99 -6.07 20.51
N ASN A 242 7.18 -6.04 21.10
CA ASN A 242 7.65 -4.88 21.87
C ASN A 242 7.71 -3.62 20.99
N MET A 243 8.17 -3.72 19.74
CA MET A 243 8.16 -2.58 18.80
C MET A 243 6.74 -2.07 18.53
N LEU A 244 5.74 -2.96 18.47
CA LEU A 244 4.33 -2.57 18.35
C LEU A 244 3.83 -1.89 19.62
N ASP A 245 4.16 -2.42 20.80
CA ASP A 245 3.78 -1.81 22.07
C ASP A 245 4.41 -0.41 22.24
N GLU A 246 5.71 -0.27 21.95
CA GLU A 246 6.40 1.03 21.93
C GLU A 246 5.75 2.02 20.96
N TRP A 247 5.38 1.56 19.75
CA TRP A 247 4.68 2.41 18.80
C TRP A 247 3.31 2.82 19.32
N ARG A 248 2.56 1.90 19.95
CA ARG A 248 1.22 2.15 20.49
C ARG A 248 1.25 3.12 21.66
N ASP A 249 2.27 3.05 22.50
CA ASP A 249 2.47 3.98 23.62
C ASP A 249 2.97 5.35 23.15
N GLY A 250 3.68 5.39 22.01
CA GLY A 250 4.23 6.62 21.43
C GLY A 250 3.26 7.43 20.56
N VAL A 251 2.17 6.83 20.07
CA VAL A 251 1.20 7.59 19.23
C VAL A 251 0.42 8.60 20.06
N SER A 252 0.15 9.76 19.45
CA SER A 252 -0.59 10.84 20.08
C SER A 252 -2.11 10.65 20.03
N ILE A 253 -2.85 11.56 20.66
CA ILE A 253 -4.32 11.57 20.68
C ILE A 253 -4.97 11.52 19.28
N HIS A 254 -4.26 11.94 18.23
CA HIS A 254 -4.74 11.89 16.84
C HIS A 254 -5.05 10.46 16.33
N PHE A 255 -4.47 9.43 16.96
CA PHE A 255 -4.73 8.02 16.63
C PHE A 255 -5.86 7.42 17.48
N SER A 256 -6.45 8.19 18.38
CA SER A 256 -7.55 7.74 19.24
C SER A 256 -8.88 7.86 18.50
N PRO A 257 -9.82 6.89 18.67
CA PRO A 257 -11.14 7.00 18.11
C PRO A 257 -11.92 8.19 18.69
N LEU A 258 -12.55 8.96 17.80
CA LEU A 258 -13.57 9.93 18.13
C LEU A 258 -14.87 9.21 18.53
N PRO A 259 -15.53 9.63 19.63
CA PRO A 259 -16.77 9.01 20.08
C PRO A 259 -17.85 9.07 18.99
N VAL A 260 -18.39 7.90 18.64
CA VAL A 260 -19.52 7.76 17.72
C VAL A 260 -20.51 6.76 18.30
N GLU A 261 -21.79 7.13 18.27
CA GLU A 261 -22.86 6.15 18.46
C GLU A 261 -22.96 5.30 17.19
N GLY A 262 -23.13 3.99 17.39
CA GLY A 262 -23.19 3.01 16.33
C GLY A 262 -24.42 2.12 16.47
N PRO A 263 -24.90 1.53 15.37
CA PRO A 263 -25.95 0.53 15.46
C PRO A 263 -25.47 -0.59 16.39
N SER A 264 -26.21 -0.87 17.46
CA SER A 264 -25.88 -1.93 18.41
C SER A 264 -26.03 -3.33 17.82
N ASN A 265 -26.62 -3.44 16.62
CA ASN A 265 -26.94 -4.67 15.91
C ASN A 265 -25.88 -5.09 14.88
N ARG A 266 -24.69 -4.48 14.89
CA ARG A 266 -23.57 -4.86 14.01
C ARG A 266 -22.52 -5.66 14.80
N PRO A 267 -21.82 -6.61 14.16
CA PRO A 267 -20.76 -7.40 14.81
C PRO A 267 -19.58 -6.59 15.33
N PHE A 268 -19.33 -5.41 14.74
CA PHE A 268 -18.28 -4.49 15.15
C PHE A 268 -18.86 -3.19 15.73
N LYS A 269 -18.18 -2.67 16.75
CA LYS A 269 -18.41 -1.31 17.24
C LYS A 269 -17.71 -0.31 16.30
N PRO A 270 -18.39 0.74 15.78
CA PRO A 270 -17.72 1.67 14.90
C PRO A 270 -16.62 2.46 15.60
N LEU A 271 -15.47 2.62 14.93
CA LEU A 271 -14.32 3.39 15.40
C LEU A 271 -13.99 4.46 14.37
N TRP A 272 -14.26 5.73 14.70
CA TRP A 272 -13.93 6.83 13.80
C TRP A 272 -12.61 7.48 14.20
N ILE A 273 -11.54 7.25 13.42
CA ILE A 273 -10.23 7.89 13.63
C ILE A 273 -9.98 8.84 12.45
N HIS A 274 -9.55 10.07 12.73
CA HIS A 274 -9.36 11.11 11.71
C HIS A 274 -8.00 11.82 11.86
N PRO A 275 -7.25 12.07 10.76
CA PRO A 275 -7.53 11.67 9.37
C PRO A 275 -7.54 10.15 9.14
N SER A 276 -8.14 9.71 8.04
CA SER A 276 -8.33 8.29 7.72
C SER A 276 -7.01 7.52 7.63
N ALA A 277 -5.91 8.18 7.26
CA ALA A 277 -4.56 7.62 7.31
C ALA A 277 -4.20 7.04 8.69
N PHE A 278 -4.60 7.70 9.78
CA PHE A 278 -4.30 7.24 11.15
C PHE A 278 -5.22 6.10 11.57
N GLY A 279 -6.46 6.06 11.07
CA GLY A 279 -7.33 4.89 11.19
C GLY A 279 -6.71 3.67 10.51
N VAL A 280 -6.18 3.84 9.30
CA VAL A 280 -5.44 2.79 8.58
C VAL A 280 -4.16 2.40 9.33
N SER A 281 -3.42 3.34 9.93
CA SER A 281 -2.27 3.01 10.79
C SER A 281 -2.64 2.08 11.94
N ILE A 282 -3.79 2.31 12.57
CA ILE A 282 -4.30 1.44 13.63
C ILE A 282 -4.70 0.06 13.08
N GLN A 283 -5.32 0.00 11.90
CA GLN A 283 -5.60 -1.29 11.24
C GLN A 283 -4.30 -2.06 10.92
N MET A 284 -3.25 -1.37 10.44
CA MET A 284 -1.94 -1.96 10.14
C MET A 284 -1.23 -2.45 11.41
N TYR A 285 -1.33 -1.71 12.51
CA TYR A 285 -0.86 -2.15 13.84
C TYR A 285 -1.53 -3.46 14.24
N CYS A 286 -2.87 -3.52 14.15
CA CYS A 286 -3.64 -4.72 14.47
C CYS A 286 -3.30 -5.89 13.54
N MET A 287 -3.15 -5.65 12.23
CA MET A 287 -2.73 -6.67 11.28
C MET A 287 -1.34 -7.23 11.63
N ALA A 288 -0.38 -6.36 11.97
CA ALA A 288 0.96 -6.79 12.38
C ALA A 288 0.92 -7.66 13.64
N ARG A 289 0.13 -7.27 14.65
CA ARG A 289 -0.06 -8.08 15.87
C ARG A 289 -0.66 -9.45 15.57
N ILE A 290 -1.72 -9.51 14.75
CA ILE A 290 -2.36 -10.76 14.35
C ILE A 290 -1.34 -11.70 13.69
N LEU A 291 -0.58 -11.20 12.71
CA LEU A 291 0.44 -11.99 12.01
C LEU A 291 1.51 -12.54 12.95
N LEU A 292 1.98 -11.75 13.91
CA LEU A 292 2.99 -12.18 14.88
C LEU A 292 2.43 -13.25 15.83
N LEU A 293 1.25 -13.01 16.43
CA LEU A 293 0.67 -13.91 17.43
C LEU A 293 0.30 -15.28 16.86
N ILE A 294 -0.10 -15.33 15.58
CA ILE A 294 -0.47 -16.56 14.89
C ILE A 294 0.75 -17.37 14.46
N HIS A 295 1.82 -16.70 14.04
CA HIS A 295 3.02 -17.36 13.54
C HIS A 295 4.13 -17.56 14.59
N GLN A 296 3.94 -17.01 15.80
CA GLN A 296 4.82 -17.26 16.95
C GLN A 296 4.53 -18.64 17.54
N PRO A 297 5.55 -19.49 17.75
CA PRO A 297 5.37 -20.76 18.44
C PRO A 297 4.76 -20.56 19.84
N SER A 298 3.78 -21.40 20.21
CA SER A 298 3.19 -21.41 21.55
C SER A 298 3.96 -22.35 22.46
N ALA A 299 4.46 -21.86 23.59
CA ALA A 299 5.24 -22.66 24.55
C ALA A 299 4.56 -22.78 25.93
N GLY A 300 3.60 -21.90 26.23
CA GLY A 300 2.93 -21.72 27.51
C GLY A 300 1.55 -22.38 27.63
N GLY A 301 1.24 -23.35 26.77
CA GLY A 301 0.02 -24.15 26.88
C GLY A 301 -1.29 -23.37 26.68
N TYR A 302 -2.38 -23.88 27.26
CA TYR A 302 -3.74 -23.41 26.99
C TYR A 302 -4.02 -21.96 27.44
N MET A 303 -3.48 -21.52 28.58
CA MET A 303 -3.70 -20.16 29.08
C MET A 303 -3.04 -19.10 28.19
N GLU A 304 -1.83 -19.38 27.69
CA GLU A 304 -1.18 -18.50 26.71
C GLU A 304 -2.00 -18.42 25.42
N TYR A 305 -2.50 -19.57 24.94
CA TYR A 305 -3.36 -19.61 23.77
C TYR A 305 -4.61 -18.72 23.92
N LEU A 306 -5.33 -18.83 25.04
CA LEU A 306 -6.51 -17.98 25.31
C LEU A 306 -6.16 -16.49 25.37
N ALA A 307 -5.03 -16.13 25.98
CA ALA A 307 -4.58 -14.74 26.02
C ALA A 307 -4.27 -14.19 24.62
N ARG A 308 -3.61 -14.99 23.77
CA ARG A 308 -3.35 -14.64 22.37
C ARG A 308 -4.64 -14.49 21.56
N ASP A 309 -5.56 -15.44 21.69
CA ASP A 309 -6.86 -15.43 21.00
C ASP A 309 -7.69 -14.19 21.36
N LYS A 310 -7.67 -13.79 22.63
CA LYS A 310 -8.29 -12.53 23.08
C LYS A 310 -7.71 -11.31 22.35
N VAL A 311 -6.38 -11.19 22.28
CA VAL A 311 -5.72 -10.06 21.61
C VAL A 311 -5.99 -10.07 20.10
N ILE A 312 -6.01 -11.25 19.47
CA ILE A 312 -6.36 -11.41 18.05
C ILE A 312 -7.80 -10.93 17.81
N THR A 313 -8.75 -11.33 18.66
CA THR A 313 -10.14 -10.90 18.58
C THR A 313 -10.30 -9.39 18.74
N GLU A 314 -9.61 -8.78 19.70
CA GLU A 314 -9.60 -7.31 19.88
C GLU A 314 -9.01 -6.58 18.66
N CYS A 315 -7.98 -7.14 18.03
CA CYS A 315 -7.41 -6.61 16.80
C CYS A 315 -8.38 -6.71 15.62
N ILE A 316 -9.09 -7.83 15.48
CA ILE A 316 -10.14 -8.01 14.46
C ILE A 316 -11.27 -7.00 14.68
N ASP A 317 -11.70 -6.79 15.93
CA ASP A 317 -12.73 -5.81 16.27
C ASP A 317 -12.31 -4.39 15.95
N THR A 318 -11.03 -4.07 16.18
CA THR A 318 -10.47 -2.77 15.84
C THR A 318 -10.42 -2.57 14.32
N ILE A 319 -10.00 -3.59 13.57
CA ILE A 319 -9.94 -3.53 12.10
C ILE A 319 -11.33 -3.35 11.50
N GLY A 320 -12.29 -4.18 11.89
CA GLY A 320 -13.67 -4.11 11.43
C GLY A 320 -14.36 -2.81 11.83
N GLY A 321 -14.19 -2.39 13.09
CA GLY A 321 -14.75 -1.14 13.61
C GLY A 321 -14.23 0.10 12.90
N ALA A 322 -12.93 0.16 12.59
CA ALA A 322 -12.34 1.25 11.81
C ALA A 322 -12.86 1.27 10.37
N ALA A 323 -12.91 0.10 9.72
CA ALA A 323 -13.38 -0.03 8.34
C ALA A 323 -14.80 0.52 8.12
N MET A 324 -15.69 0.42 9.11
CA MET A 324 -17.06 0.97 9.07
C MET A 324 -17.10 2.51 8.91
N LYS A 325 -16.01 3.22 9.17
CA LYS A 325 -15.94 4.69 9.15
C LYS A 325 -14.95 5.24 8.13
N LEU A 326 -14.29 4.38 7.35
CA LEU A 326 -13.41 4.77 6.26
C LEU A 326 -14.22 4.95 4.97
N THR A 327 -14.37 6.20 4.54
CA THR A 327 -15.24 6.57 3.40
C THR A 327 -14.48 6.96 2.14
N ASP A 328 -13.22 7.39 2.25
CA ASP A 328 -12.41 7.77 1.09
C ASP A 328 -11.78 6.53 0.42
N ASP A 329 -11.61 6.57 -0.90
CA ASP A 329 -11.12 5.42 -1.68
C ASP A 329 -9.68 5.02 -1.29
N ALA A 330 -8.84 5.98 -0.89
CA ALA A 330 -7.44 5.71 -0.51
C ALA A 330 -7.35 4.88 0.77
N SER A 331 -8.09 5.26 1.81
CA SER A 331 -8.12 4.51 3.06
C SER A 331 -8.84 3.17 2.91
N ARG A 332 -9.90 3.09 2.09
CA ARG A 332 -10.58 1.84 1.75
C ARG A 332 -9.66 0.83 1.08
N LEU A 333 -8.79 1.27 0.16
CA LEU A 333 -7.79 0.40 -0.48
C LEU A 333 -6.92 -0.32 0.57
N MET A 334 -6.38 0.43 1.54
CA MET A 334 -5.51 -0.13 2.59
C MET A 334 -6.31 -0.92 3.64
N SER A 335 -7.52 -0.47 3.96
CA SER A 335 -8.44 -1.16 4.87
C SER A 335 -8.83 -2.54 4.35
N THR A 336 -9.08 -2.69 3.05
CA THR A 336 -9.37 -3.99 2.42
C THR A 336 -8.26 -5.01 2.68
N GLN A 337 -7.00 -4.58 2.65
CA GLN A 337 -5.86 -5.47 2.92
C GLN A 337 -5.85 -5.94 4.38
N CYS A 338 -6.11 -5.03 5.33
CA CYS A 338 -6.19 -5.33 6.75
C CYS A 338 -7.41 -6.22 7.07
N LEU A 339 -8.57 -5.94 6.47
CA LEU A 339 -9.79 -6.74 6.58
C LEU A 339 -9.56 -8.16 6.06
N TYR A 340 -8.90 -8.31 4.91
CA TYR A 340 -8.60 -9.62 4.36
C TYR A 340 -7.68 -10.41 5.31
N ALA A 341 -6.60 -9.78 5.81
CA ALA A 341 -5.72 -10.42 6.78
C ALA A 341 -6.43 -10.82 8.08
N ALA A 342 -7.27 -9.94 8.63
CA ALA A 342 -8.09 -10.24 9.80
C ALA A 342 -9.10 -11.37 9.54
N GLY A 343 -9.72 -11.36 8.36
CA GLY A 343 -10.71 -12.35 7.93
C GLY A 343 -10.16 -13.77 7.86
N LEU A 344 -8.90 -13.96 7.44
CA LEU A 344 -8.25 -15.28 7.41
C LEU A 344 -8.21 -15.96 8.79
N PHE A 345 -8.17 -15.16 9.84
CA PHE A 345 -7.97 -15.63 11.21
C PHE A 345 -9.15 -15.34 12.16
N CYS A 346 -10.21 -14.70 11.66
CA CYS A 346 -11.46 -14.56 12.39
C CYS A 346 -12.15 -15.91 12.49
N THR A 347 -12.71 -16.25 13.65
CA THR A 347 -13.44 -17.51 13.91
C THR A 347 -14.94 -17.30 14.10
N ASP A 348 -15.35 -16.10 14.53
CA ASP A 348 -16.74 -15.69 14.68
C ASP A 348 -17.42 -15.53 13.32
N ASN A 349 -18.55 -16.23 13.11
CA ASN A 349 -19.24 -16.27 11.82
C ASN A 349 -19.92 -14.94 11.46
N ASP A 350 -20.46 -14.22 12.42
CA ASP A 350 -21.14 -12.93 12.17
C ASP A 350 -20.11 -11.88 11.79
N LYS A 351 -18.96 -11.86 12.48
CA LYS A 351 -17.81 -11.02 12.13
C LYS A 351 -17.22 -11.39 10.77
N ARG A 352 -17.07 -12.68 10.46
CA ARG A 352 -16.61 -13.16 9.14
C ARG A 352 -17.48 -12.60 8.02
N GLU A 353 -18.79 -12.78 8.12
CA GLU A 353 -19.68 -12.31 7.06
C GLU A 353 -19.69 -10.79 6.95
N HIS A 354 -19.62 -10.07 8.07
CA HIS A 354 -19.53 -8.62 8.02
C HIS A 354 -18.17 -8.10 7.47
N ILE A 355 -17.06 -8.81 7.70
CA ILE A 355 -15.77 -8.53 7.02
C ILE A 355 -15.93 -8.71 5.51
N ALA A 356 -16.57 -9.80 5.05
CA ALA A 356 -16.84 -10.05 3.64
C ALA A 356 -17.76 -8.99 3.01
N GLU A 357 -18.73 -8.46 3.76
CA GLU A 357 -19.54 -7.30 3.34
C GLU A 357 -18.69 -6.03 3.18
N LEU A 358 -17.86 -5.70 4.17
CA LEU A 358 -16.99 -4.51 4.15
C LEU A 358 -15.97 -4.57 3.01
N ILE A 359 -15.38 -5.75 2.76
CA ILE A 359 -14.49 -5.97 1.61
C ILE A 359 -15.22 -5.69 0.30
N ARG A 360 -16.44 -6.24 0.11
CA ARG A 360 -17.22 -5.99 -1.11
C ARG A 360 -17.63 -4.53 -1.28
N ASP A 361 -18.00 -3.84 -0.19
CA ASP A 361 -18.24 -2.39 -0.20
C ASP A 361 -16.99 -1.65 -0.67
N HIS A 362 -15.83 -1.94 -0.07
CA HIS A 362 -14.57 -1.29 -0.44
C HIS A 362 -14.19 -1.58 -1.88
N GLN A 363 -14.31 -2.83 -2.36
CA GLN A 363 -14.03 -3.19 -3.76
C GLN A 363 -14.99 -2.50 -4.74
N GLY A 364 -16.27 -2.36 -4.38
CA GLY A 364 -17.26 -1.62 -5.18
C GLY A 364 -16.93 -0.13 -5.28
N HIS A 365 -16.31 0.44 -4.25
CA HIS A 365 -15.85 1.82 -4.25
C HIS A 365 -14.49 2.00 -4.94
N THR A 366 -13.49 1.18 -4.67
CA THR A 366 -12.14 1.39 -5.23
C THR A 366 -12.00 0.83 -6.64
N GLY A 367 -12.76 -0.21 -6.98
CA GLY A 367 -12.54 -1.02 -8.17
C GLY A 367 -11.33 -1.97 -8.05
N TRP A 368 -10.77 -2.14 -6.85
CA TRP A 368 -9.58 -2.96 -6.63
C TRP A 368 -9.80 -4.03 -5.55
N PRO A 369 -9.29 -5.27 -5.74
CA PRO A 369 -8.67 -5.80 -6.97
C PRO A 369 -9.71 -6.10 -8.07
N VAL A 370 -9.29 -5.97 -9.33
CA VAL A 370 -10.18 -6.14 -10.51
C VAL A 370 -10.47 -7.61 -10.83
N ASN A 371 -9.46 -8.47 -10.71
CA ASN A 371 -9.54 -9.86 -11.16
C ASN A 371 -9.78 -10.84 -10.01
N THR A 372 -10.16 -10.36 -8.82
CA THR A 372 -10.27 -11.19 -7.63
C THR A 372 -11.37 -10.66 -6.71
N ASP A 373 -12.29 -11.54 -6.31
CA ASP A 373 -13.21 -11.25 -5.21
C ASP A 373 -12.57 -11.74 -3.91
N LEU A 374 -12.10 -10.80 -3.10
CA LEU A 374 -11.40 -11.12 -1.86
C LEU A 374 -12.34 -11.67 -0.79
N ALA A 375 -13.63 -11.33 -0.85
CA ALA A 375 -14.63 -11.85 0.07
C ALA A 375 -14.96 -13.32 -0.26
N GLU A 376 -15.11 -13.67 -1.54
CA GLU A 376 -15.27 -15.08 -1.95
C GLU A 376 -14.03 -15.91 -1.66
N GLU A 377 -12.84 -15.34 -1.82
CA GLU A 377 -11.59 -16.01 -1.44
C GLU A 377 -11.57 -16.35 0.06
N LEU A 378 -11.95 -15.41 0.92
CA LEU A 378 -12.09 -15.67 2.36
C LEU A 378 -13.13 -16.75 2.67
N ARG A 379 -14.30 -16.70 2.02
CA ARG A 379 -15.34 -17.74 2.19
C ARG A 379 -14.83 -19.13 1.82
N SER A 380 -14.05 -19.22 0.74
CA SER A 380 -13.39 -20.45 0.34
C SER A 380 -12.42 -20.94 1.42
N GLU A 381 -11.59 -20.06 1.97
CA GLU A 381 -10.69 -20.42 3.08
C GLU A 381 -11.45 -20.89 4.33
N TRP A 382 -12.52 -20.22 4.74
CA TRP A 382 -13.33 -20.64 5.88
C TRP A 382 -14.00 -22.01 5.67
N SER A 383 -14.32 -22.36 4.42
CA SER A 383 -14.92 -23.66 4.09
C SER A 383 -13.95 -24.82 4.29
N LYS A 384 -12.65 -24.60 4.03
CA LYS A 384 -11.57 -25.58 4.24
C LYS A 384 -11.30 -25.85 5.73
N GLN A 385 -11.64 -24.89 6.60
CA GLN A 385 -11.43 -24.99 8.04
C GLN A 385 -12.53 -25.78 8.77
N LYS A 386 -13.64 -26.12 8.11
CA LYS A 386 -14.65 -27.01 8.70
C LYS A 386 -14.12 -28.44 8.70
N PRO A 387 -14.11 -29.16 9.84
CA PRO A 387 -13.76 -30.57 9.84
C PRO A 387 -14.74 -31.34 8.94
N SER A 388 -14.20 -32.22 8.09
CA SER A 388 -15.00 -33.26 7.44
C SER A 388 -15.77 -34.00 8.53
N GLY A 389 -17.10 -33.89 8.48
CA GLY A 389 -18.01 -34.47 9.48
C GLY A 389 -17.96 -35.98 9.57
#